data_AF-A0A239DYD8-F1
#
_entry.id   AF-A0A239DYD8-F1
#
_cell.length_a   1.000
_cell.length_b   1.000
_cell.length_c   1.000
_cell.angle_alpha   90.00
_cell.angle_beta   90.00
_cell.angle_gamma   90.00
#
_symmetry.space_group_name_H-M   'P 1'
#
loop_
_entity.id
_entity.type
_entity.pdbx_description
1 polymer ?
#
loop_
_entity_poly.entity_id
_entity_poly.type
_entity_poly.pdbx_seq_one_letter_code
_entity_poly.pdbx_strand_id
1 'polypeptide(L)'
;MLTCMTSASTPTETIAGADHPARYVVIGAGAVGASIAAELHRSGVETLLVARGAQLAALREHGLTYVRPDGSHRLRIPVAAGPDEVELTEHDVLLLATKSQDTAGAAAEWAWRPVKRTDGGTGVAAAELPLVTLQNGLANERTALRWFDRVIGGVVWIPATYVVPGEIVNHGHPVPAVLFLGEYPNGTGAVTERIATGLRKGGFTVHPVPDITAHKAAKLLGNLVNTLDALYPPSALRDAALETLRAEARAVYAAAGIVPATPDQSGFTVAEIATHPRAGNSTRQSLTRAALPETDYLDGEIVLLGRLHGVPTPAAAAIQARVHRAIAEATRAGSLDDADLAATLPAPSEAAGGDPPVVLVGADEVYRRAAQANPPVLLDVRWAPGDPDGERRYRDGHLPGAVQVDLDTDLGGRHETGAGPRPLPSPRRLQAAARRWGIRRDTTVVVYDDNGGPAAARAWWLLRWAGVPDVRVLDGGLAAWRDAGFAEAAGSARPRAAGDIELDGGHLPVPAADGMATRGGRESVQATAHR
;
A
#
# COMPACT_ATOMS: atom_id res chain seq x y z
N MET A 1 19.71 2.96 44.49
CA MET A 1 19.45 1.61 45.06
C MET A 1 17.98 1.29 44.88
N LEU A 2 17.64 0.49 43.88
CA LEU A 2 16.61 -0.55 43.97
C LEU A 2 16.82 -1.46 42.75
N THR A 3 17.49 -2.57 42.98
CA THR A 3 17.79 -3.60 41.99
C THR A 3 16.59 -4.53 41.95
N CYS A 4 15.88 -4.63 40.83
CA CYS A 4 14.91 -5.71 40.61
C CYS A 4 15.44 -6.59 39.48
N MET A 5 16.02 -7.73 39.87
CA MET A 5 16.36 -8.82 38.97
C MET A 5 15.06 -9.48 38.52
N THR A 6 14.83 -9.57 37.22
CA THR A 6 13.87 -10.50 36.63
C THR A 6 14.60 -11.36 35.62
N SER A 7 15.00 -12.57 36.03
CA SER A 7 15.29 -13.64 35.09
C SER A 7 13.97 -14.08 34.46
N ALA A 8 13.75 -13.73 33.20
CA ALA A 8 12.70 -14.34 32.41
C ALA A 8 13.22 -15.68 31.90
N SER A 9 12.88 -16.75 32.60
CA SER A 9 12.95 -18.11 32.08
C SER A 9 11.94 -18.20 30.94
N THR A 10 12.40 -18.34 29.71
CA THR A 10 11.53 -18.66 28.57
C THR A 10 10.85 -20.00 28.85
N PRO A 11 9.52 -20.10 28.88
CA PRO A 11 8.87 -21.40 28.96
C PRO A 11 9.17 -22.14 27.66
N THR A 12 9.88 -23.26 27.75
CA THR A 12 9.96 -24.23 26.66
C THR A 12 8.58 -24.85 26.51
N GLU A 13 7.73 -24.22 25.70
CA GLU A 13 6.43 -24.75 25.35
C GLU A 13 6.67 -26.05 24.56
N THR A 14 6.52 -27.17 25.26
CA THR A 14 6.62 -28.49 24.64
C THR A 14 5.33 -28.68 23.85
N ILE A 15 5.42 -28.51 22.54
CA ILE A 15 4.28 -28.64 21.65
C ILE A 15 3.85 -30.12 21.65
N ALA A 16 2.68 -30.41 22.18
CA ALA A 16 2.01 -31.68 21.98
C ALA A 16 1.86 -31.94 20.47
N GLY A 17 2.29 -33.11 20.00
CA GLY A 17 2.17 -33.50 18.58
C GLY A 17 3.44 -33.44 17.73
N ALA A 18 4.64 -33.30 18.32
CA ALA A 18 5.91 -33.35 17.56
C ALA A 18 6.12 -34.66 16.75
N ASP A 19 5.42 -35.74 17.11
CA ASP A 19 5.48 -37.05 16.44
C ASP A 19 4.37 -37.30 15.39
N HIS A 20 3.38 -36.41 15.25
CA HIS A 20 2.33 -36.58 14.24
C HIS A 20 2.63 -35.77 12.97
N PRO A 21 2.70 -36.40 11.78
CA PRO A 21 2.92 -35.68 10.53
C PRO A 21 1.75 -34.75 10.24
N ALA A 22 2.04 -33.50 9.87
CA ALA A 22 1.02 -32.52 9.52
C ALA A 22 0.28 -32.90 8.24
N ARG A 23 -1.04 -32.63 8.21
CA ARG A 23 -1.85 -32.66 7.00
C ARG A 23 -1.98 -31.24 6.43
N TYR A 24 -1.72 -31.08 5.14
CA TYR A 24 -1.80 -29.78 4.47
C TYR A 24 -3.15 -29.61 3.76
N VAL A 25 -3.95 -28.66 4.24
CA VAL A 25 -5.21 -28.24 3.62
C VAL A 25 -4.94 -27.06 2.71
N VAL A 26 -4.85 -27.31 1.40
CA VAL A 26 -4.50 -26.29 0.40
C VAL A 26 -5.75 -25.59 -0.11
N ILE A 27 -5.97 -24.36 0.34
CA ILE A 27 -7.13 -23.54 0.03
C ILE A 27 -6.87 -22.76 -1.27
N GLY A 28 -7.36 -23.28 -2.39
CA GLY A 28 -7.24 -22.65 -3.71
C GLY A 28 -6.50 -23.53 -4.72
N ALA A 29 -7.25 -24.20 -5.59
CA ALA A 29 -6.72 -25.09 -6.64
C ALA A 29 -6.27 -24.37 -7.94
N GLY A 30 -5.69 -23.17 -7.79
CA GLY A 30 -5.00 -22.46 -8.88
C GLY A 30 -3.63 -23.05 -9.17
N ALA A 31 -2.85 -22.40 -10.06
CA ALA A 31 -1.53 -22.89 -10.48
C ALA A 31 -0.57 -23.18 -9.31
N VAL A 32 -0.47 -22.26 -8.34
CA VAL A 32 0.42 -22.40 -7.16
C VAL A 32 -0.09 -23.49 -6.22
N GLY A 33 -1.33 -23.37 -5.75
CA GLY A 33 -1.89 -24.29 -4.75
C GLY A 33 -1.98 -25.73 -5.28
N ALA A 34 -2.44 -25.94 -6.51
CA ALA A 34 -2.50 -27.28 -7.09
C ALA A 34 -1.11 -27.89 -7.34
N SER A 35 -0.10 -27.09 -7.70
CA SER A 35 1.28 -27.58 -7.80
C SER A 35 1.84 -27.97 -6.44
N ILE A 36 1.59 -27.16 -5.39
CA ILE A 36 2.03 -27.50 -4.03
C ILE A 36 1.37 -28.78 -3.53
N ALA A 37 0.05 -28.89 -3.70
CA ALA A 37 -0.69 -30.09 -3.34
C ALA A 37 -0.22 -31.32 -4.12
N ALA A 38 0.10 -31.17 -5.42
CA ALA A 38 0.60 -32.25 -6.26
C ALA A 38 1.92 -32.82 -5.73
N GLU A 39 2.89 -31.98 -5.38
CA GLU A 39 4.18 -32.46 -4.89
C GLU A 39 4.07 -33.08 -3.49
N LEU A 40 3.32 -32.45 -2.58
CA LEU A 40 3.08 -33.02 -1.26
C LEU A 40 2.43 -34.40 -1.36
N HIS A 41 1.39 -34.53 -2.19
CA HIS A 41 0.72 -35.81 -2.43
C HIS A 41 1.64 -36.87 -3.06
N ARG A 42 2.44 -36.49 -4.08
CA ARG A 42 3.41 -37.39 -4.73
C ARG A 42 4.47 -37.90 -3.75
N SER A 43 4.85 -37.09 -2.76
CA SER A 43 5.81 -37.44 -1.71
C SER A 43 5.17 -38.16 -0.50
N GLY A 44 3.90 -38.53 -0.58
CA GLY A 44 3.19 -39.21 0.51
C GLY A 44 2.99 -38.34 1.76
N VAL A 45 2.96 -37.03 1.60
CA VAL A 45 2.54 -36.09 2.66
C VAL A 45 1.02 -35.95 2.58
N GLU A 46 0.35 -36.10 3.71
CA GLU A 46 -1.11 -36.03 3.76
C GLU A 46 -1.58 -34.64 3.31
N THR A 47 -2.43 -34.62 2.30
CA THR A 47 -2.80 -33.40 1.58
C THR A 47 -4.26 -33.45 1.18
N LEU A 48 -4.96 -32.35 1.37
CA LEU A 48 -6.30 -32.12 0.86
C LEU A 48 -6.31 -30.82 0.06
N LEU A 49 -6.87 -30.85 -1.15
CA LEU A 49 -6.96 -29.70 -2.03
C LEU A 49 -8.39 -29.14 -2.05
N VAL A 50 -8.55 -27.85 -1.80
CA VAL A 50 -9.85 -27.18 -1.87
C VAL A 50 -10.00 -26.50 -3.22
N ALA A 51 -11.03 -26.87 -3.96
CA ALA A 51 -11.31 -26.38 -5.31
C ALA A 51 -12.76 -25.95 -5.45
N ARG A 52 -13.06 -25.12 -6.46
CA ARG A 52 -14.43 -24.69 -6.80
C ARG A 52 -14.67 -24.78 -8.31
N GLY A 53 -15.94 -24.76 -8.71
CA GLY A 53 -16.37 -24.65 -10.11
C GLY A 53 -15.83 -25.77 -11.01
N ALA A 54 -15.46 -25.42 -12.24
CA ALA A 54 -14.98 -26.38 -13.24
C ALA A 54 -13.71 -27.13 -12.79
N GLN A 55 -12.82 -26.49 -12.03
CA GLN A 55 -11.62 -27.12 -11.49
C GLN A 55 -11.98 -28.24 -10.51
N LEU A 56 -12.94 -28.00 -9.61
CA LEU A 56 -13.44 -29.03 -8.67
C LEU A 56 -14.04 -30.22 -9.41
N ALA A 57 -14.88 -29.96 -10.41
CA ALA A 57 -15.52 -31.01 -11.21
C ALA A 57 -14.46 -31.90 -11.89
N ALA A 58 -13.49 -31.29 -12.58
CA ALA A 58 -12.41 -32.01 -13.26
C ALA A 58 -11.56 -32.84 -12.28
N LEU A 59 -11.21 -32.28 -11.12
CA LEU A 59 -10.42 -32.98 -10.10
C LEU A 59 -11.17 -34.19 -9.51
N ARG A 60 -12.47 -34.07 -9.25
CA ARG A 60 -13.29 -35.19 -8.77
C ARG A 60 -13.44 -36.28 -9.83
N GLU A 61 -13.72 -35.90 -11.06
CA GLU A 61 -13.99 -36.86 -12.14
C GLU A 61 -12.72 -37.58 -12.59
N HIS A 62 -11.66 -36.82 -12.89
CA HIS A 62 -10.47 -37.34 -13.58
C HIS A 62 -9.19 -37.23 -12.75
N GLY A 63 -9.19 -36.51 -11.64
CA GLY A 63 -7.97 -36.16 -10.92
C GLY A 63 -7.17 -35.06 -11.63
N LEU A 64 -6.01 -34.72 -11.09
CA LEU A 64 -5.12 -33.70 -11.61
C LEU A 64 -4.14 -34.29 -12.64
N THR A 65 -4.12 -33.77 -13.86
CA THR A 65 -2.94 -33.85 -14.74
C THR A 65 -1.91 -32.85 -14.23
N TYR A 66 -0.76 -33.32 -13.80
CA TYR A 66 0.34 -32.46 -13.35
C TYR A 66 1.59 -32.73 -14.19
N VAL A 67 2.01 -31.73 -14.95
CA VAL A 67 3.15 -31.84 -15.88
C VAL A 67 4.36 -31.14 -15.28
N ARG A 68 5.47 -31.87 -15.20
CA ARG A 68 6.80 -31.41 -14.77
C ARG A 68 7.81 -31.72 -15.89
N PRO A 69 9.05 -31.20 -15.80
CA PRO A 69 10.11 -31.55 -16.75
C PRO A 69 10.46 -33.04 -16.75
N ASP A 70 10.15 -33.77 -15.67
CA ASP A 70 10.33 -35.22 -15.55
C ASP A 70 9.18 -36.03 -16.20
N GLY A 71 8.09 -35.40 -16.62
CA GLY A 71 6.96 -36.07 -17.28
C GLY A 71 5.58 -35.58 -16.82
N SER A 72 4.54 -36.27 -17.31
CA SER A 72 3.14 -36.02 -16.95
C SER A 72 2.68 -37.03 -15.90
N HIS A 73 2.03 -36.54 -14.86
CA HIS A 73 1.61 -37.32 -13.69
C HIS A 73 0.10 -37.17 -13.49
N ARG A 74 -0.62 -38.29 -13.36
CA ARG A 74 -2.06 -38.29 -13.06
C ARG A 74 -2.27 -38.55 -11.56
N LEU A 75 -2.75 -37.55 -10.82
CA LEU A 75 -2.83 -37.59 -9.36
C LEU A 75 -4.28 -37.57 -8.88
N ARG A 76 -4.62 -38.46 -7.94
CA ARG A 76 -5.91 -38.50 -7.25
C ARG A 76 -5.76 -37.91 -5.85
N ILE A 77 -5.51 -36.62 -5.80
CA ILE A 77 -5.42 -35.85 -4.55
C ILE A 77 -6.83 -35.79 -3.93
N PRO A 78 -7.00 -36.01 -2.62
CA PRO A 78 -8.27 -35.75 -1.93
C PRO A 78 -8.74 -34.31 -2.16
N VAL A 79 -10.01 -34.12 -2.54
CA VAL A 79 -10.55 -32.80 -2.89
C VAL A 79 -11.84 -32.48 -2.15
N ALA A 80 -11.94 -31.25 -1.64
CA ALA A 80 -13.14 -30.69 -1.04
C ALA A 80 -13.62 -29.43 -1.78
N ALA A 81 -14.92 -29.16 -1.74
CA ALA A 81 -15.53 -27.93 -2.29
C ALA A 81 -15.33 -26.70 -1.40
N GLY A 82 -15.13 -26.92 -0.10
CA GLY A 82 -15.05 -25.89 0.93
C GLY A 82 -14.95 -26.50 2.32
N PRO A 83 -14.97 -25.68 3.38
CA PRO A 83 -14.78 -26.14 4.75
C PRO A 83 -15.87 -27.09 5.25
N ASP A 84 -17.08 -27.03 4.69
CA ASP A 84 -18.20 -27.90 5.12
C ASP A 84 -17.97 -29.39 4.76
N GLU A 85 -17.04 -29.68 3.86
CA GLU A 85 -16.64 -31.04 3.50
C GLU A 85 -15.33 -31.47 4.17
N VAL A 86 -14.77 -30.65 5.06
CA VAL A 86 -13.46 -30.89 5.70
C VAL A 86 -13.62 -30.96 7.21
N GLU A 87 -13.27 -32.11 7.77
CA GLU A 87 -13.12 -32.27 9.20
C GLU A 87 -11.70 -31.89 9.63
N LEU A 88 -11.54 -30.74 10.28
CA LEU A 88 -10.24 -30.26 10.72
C LEU A 88 -9.78 -30.93 12.02
N THR A 89 -8.48 -31.11 12.13
CA THR A 89 -7.79 -31.65 13.31
C THR A 89 -6.66 -30.71 13.74
N GLU A 90 -6.20 -30.79 14.98
CA GLU A 90 -5.10 -29.96 15.50
C GLU A 90 -3.75 -30.17 14.79
N HIS A 91 -3.63 -31.18 13.92
CA HIS A 91 -2.45 -31.46 13.11
C HIS A 91 -2.50 -30.82 11.70
N ASP A 92 -3.56 -30.06 11.40
CA ASP A 92 -3.72 -29.42 10.10
C ASP A 92 -2.88 -28.15 9.95
N VAL A 93 -2.41 -27.91 8.74
CA VAL A 93 -1.83 -26.65 8.30
C VAL A 93 -2.66 -26.11 7.15
N LEU A 94 -3.19 -24.90 7.30
CA LEU A 94 -3.96 -24.26 6.24
C LEU A 94 -3.01 -23.50 5.31
N LEU A 95 -2.96 -23.87 4.03
CA LEU A 95 -2.19 -23.14 3.02
C LEU A 95 -3.14 -22.33 2.15
N LEU A 96 -3.13 -21.00 2.30
CA LEU A 96 -3.96 -20.11 1.51
C LEU A 96 -3.26 -19.76 0.19
N ALA A 97 -3.81 -20.28 -0.91
CA ALA A 97 -3.30 -20.13 -2.27
C ALA A 97 -4.35 -19.53 -3.23
N THR A 98 -5.35 -18.83 -2.69
CA THR A 98 -6.32 -18.04 -3.45
C THR A 98 -5.66 -16.77 -4.02
N LYS A 99 -6.40 -15.96 -4.76
CA LYS A 99 -5.93 -14.64 -5.18
C LYS A 99 -5.93 -13.67 -4.01
N SER A 100 -5.08 -12.63 -4.06
CA SER A 100 -4.94 -11.66 -2.98
C SER A 100 -6.26 -10.95 -2.64
N GLN A 101 -7.11 -10.66 -3.63
CA GLN A 101 -8.45 -10.09 -3.41
C GLN A 101 -9.41 -10.99 -2.61
N ASP A 102 -9.18 -12.30 -2.62
CA ASP A 102 -10.05 -13.28 -1.97
C ASP A 102 -9.57 -13.62 -0.55
N THR A 103 -8.41 -13.09 -0.12
CA THR A 103 -7.78 -13.43 1.16
C THR A 103 -8.70 -13.19 2.35
N ALA A 104 -9.37 -12.04 2.39
CA ALA A 104 -10.29 -11.70 3.48
C ALA A 104 -11.47 -12.68 3.57
N GLY A 105 -12.11 -12.98 2.42
CA GLY A 105 -13.25 -13.89 2.36
C GLY A 105 -12.87 -15.32 2.75
N ALA A 106 -11.75 -15.81 2.21
CA ALA A 106 -11.26 -17.15 2.53
C ALA A 106 -10.81 -17.27 4.00
N ALA A 107 -10.06 -16.30 4.54
CA ALA A 107 -9.68 -16.33 5.95
C ALA A 107 -10.91 -16.35 6.87
N ALA A 108 -11.89 -15.48 6.62
CA ALA A 108 -13.12 -15.43 7.41
C ALA A 108 -13.93 -16.74 7.33
N GLU A 109 -14.00 -17.36 6.15
CA GLU A 109 -14.72 -18.62 5.93
C GLU A 109 -14.13 -19.80 6.72
N TRP A 110 -12.81 -19.83 6.90
CA TRP A 110 -12.09 -20.92 7.56
C TRP A 110 -11.82 -20.68 9.05
N ALA A 111 -11.73 -19.43 9.50
CA ALA A 111 -11.34 -19.04 10.86
C ALA A 111 -12.11 -19.76 11.98
N TRP A 112 -13.42 -19.87 11.85
CA TRP A 112 -14.27 -20.36 12.94
C TRP A 112 -14.71 -21.80 12.77
N ARG A 113 -14.01 -22.56 11.93
CA ARG A 113 -14.31 -23.97 11.72
C ARG A 113 -13.86 -24.81 12.91
N PRO A 114 -14.66 -25.81 13.32
CA PRO A 114 -14.35 -26.65 14.46
C PRO A 114 -13.10 -27.48 14.17
N VAL A 115 -12.21 -27.58 15.14
CA VAL A 115 -10.99 -28.38 15.09
C VAL A 115 -11.09 -29.48 16.14
N LYS A 116 -10.96 -30.73 15.71
CA LYS A 116 -10.89 -31.89 16.61
C LYS A 116 -9.50 -32.00 17.23
N ARG A 117 -9.48 -32.11 18.56
CA ARG A 117 -8.26 -32.37 19.32
C ARG A 117 -8.15 -33.84 19.70
N THR A 118 -6.93 -34.30 19.93
CA THR A 118 -6.61 -35.67 20.35
C THR A 118 -7.16 -36.01 21.74
N ASP A 119 -7.38 -35.00 22.59
CA ASP A 119 -8.02 -35.14 23.91
C ASP A 119 -9.56 -35.32 23.84
N GLY A 120 -10.14 -35.32 22.63
CA GLY A 120 -11.58 -35.42 22.40
C GLY A 120 -12.33 -34.10 22.50
N GLY A 121 -11.63 -32.99 22.78
CA GLY A 121 -12.18 -31.64 22.76
C GLY A 121 -12.33 -31.07 21.34
N THR A 122 -13.05 -29.95 21.27
CA THR A 122 -13.20 -29.16 20.04
C THR A 122 -12.75 -27.75 20.33
N GLY A 123 -11.94 -27.18 19.43
CA GLY A 123 -11.74 -25.74 19.38
C GLY A 123 -11.90 -25.19 17.97
N VAL A 124 -11.17 -24.13 17.61
CA VAL A 124 -11.42 -23.37 16.37
C VAL A 124 -10.14 -23.08 15.60
N ALA A 125 -10.23 -23.14 14.28
CA ALA A 125 -9.08 -23.02 13.38
C ALA A 125 -8.25 -21.75 13.61
N ALA A 126 -8.91 -20.61 13.81
CA ALA A 126 -8.31 -19.31 14.07
C ALA A 126 -7.31 -19.29 15.24
N ALA A 127 -7.61 -20.02 16.32
CA ALA A 127 -6.81 -20.04 17.54
C ALA A 127 -5.75 -21.16 17.54
N GLU A 128 -5.99 -22.23 16.78
CA GLU A 128 -5.22 -23.47 16.88
C GLU A 128 -4.33 -23.76 15.69
N LEU A 129 -4.82 -23.50 14.48
CA LEU A 129 -4.13 -23.90 13.26
C LEU A 129 -3.30 -22.75 12.71
N PRO A 130 -2.08 -23.03 12.22
CA PRO A 130 -1.34 -22.05 11.45
C PRO A 130 -2.00 -21.84 10.07
N LEU A 131 -2.16 -20.56 9.71
CA LEU A 131 -2.55 -20.15 8.36
C LEU A 131 -1.31 -19.61 7.63
N VAL A 132 -0.91 -20.28 6.56
CA VAL A 132 0.20 -19.87 5.69
C VAL A 132 -0.35 -19.15 4.46
N THR A 133 0.03 -17.90 4.24
CA THR A 133 -0.36 -17.11 3.06
C THR A 133 0.69 -17.23 1.95
N LEU A 134 0.31 -17.69 0.77
CA LEU A 134 1.24 -17.93 -0.35
C LEU A 134 1.15 -16.88 -1.47
N GLN A 135 0.23 -15.93 -1.33
CA GLN A 135 -0.05 -14.89 -2.30
C GLN A 135 1.07 -13.83 -2.38
N ASN A 136 1.22 -13.24 -3.57
CA ASN A 136 2.11 -12.10 -3.79
C ASN A 136 1.60 -10.84 -3.08
N GLY A 137 2.43 -9.80 -3.00
CA GLY A 137 2.07 -8.53 -2.37
C GLY A 137 2.23 -8.55 -0.83
N LEU A 138 1.90 -7.44 -0.17
CA LEU A 138 2.14 -7.23 1.26
C LEU A 138 0.87 -7.24 2.12
N ALA A 139 -0.31 -7.22 1.51
CA ALA A 139 -1.58 -7.05 2.21
C ALA A 139 -2.08 -8.32 2.92
N ASN A 140 -1.68 -9.51 2.47
CA ASN A 140 -2.35 -10.76 2.80
C ASN A 140 -2.20 -11.14 4.27
N GLU A 141 -0.99 -11.07 4.81
CA GLU A 141 -0.71 -11.42 6.20
C GLU A 141 -1.42 -10.48 7.16
N ARG A 142 -1.33 -9.16 6.92
CA ARG A 142 -2.04 -8.13 7.70
C ARG A 142 -3.55 -8.34 7.67
N THR A 143 -4.09 -8.79 6.54
CA THR A 143 -5.52 -9.10 6.39
C THR A 143 -5.90 -10.34 7.20
N ALA A 144 -5.11 -11.41 7.08
CA ALA A 144 -5.35 -12.67 7.78
C ALA A 144 -5.25 -12.55 9.31
N LEU A 145 -4.37 -11.67 9.83
CA LEU A 145 -4.23 -11.38 11.28
C LEU A 145 -5.52 -10.88 11.93
N ARG A 146 -6.51 -10.43 11.15
CA ARG A 146 -7.82 -10.07 11.71
C ARG A 146 -8.58 -11.26 12.28
N TRP A 147 -8.26 -12.47 11.84
CA TRP A 147 -8.97 -13.69 12.24
C TRP A 147 -8.07 -14.77 12.85
N PHE A 148 -6.83 -14.93 12.39
CA PHE A 148 -5.95 -16.02 12.85
C PHE A 148 -4.87 -15.51 13.80
N ASP A 149 -4.70 -16.22 14.92
CA ASP A 149 -3.66 -15.94 15.92
C ASP A 149 -2.26 -16.28 15.39
N ARG A 150 -2.17 -17.27 14.49
CA ARG A 150 -0.92 -17.78 13.91
C ARG A 150 -0.92 -17.64 12.40
N VAL A 151 -0.40 -16.51 11.92
CA VAL A 151 -0.20 -16.23 10.49
C VAL A 151 1.27 -16.37 10.13
N ILE A 152 1.55 -17.19 9.11
CA ILE A 152 2.88 -17.38 8.56
C ILE A 152 2.85 -16.85 7.12
N GLY A 153 3.67 -15.84 6.85
CA GLY A 153 3.82 -15.33 5.49
C GLY A 153 4.66 -16.28 4.66
N GLY A 154 4.30 -16.42 3.39
CA GLY A 154 5.00 -17.23 2.41
C GLY A 154 5.39 -16.44 1.17
N VAL A 155 6.62 -16.64 0.71
CA VAL A 155 7.11 -16.14 -0.58
C VAL A 155 7.43 -17.30 -1.48
N VAL A 156 6.71 -17.45 -2.60
CA VAL A 156 6.83 -18.63 -3.47
C VAL A 156 7.40 -18.28 -4.85
N TRP A 157 8.58 -18.79 -5.20
CA TRP A 157 9.09 -18.81 -6.56
C TRP A 157 8.73 -20.11 -7.23
N ILE A 158 7.65 -20.09 -8.01
CA ILE A 158 7.11 -21.24 -8.71
C ILE A 158 6.66 -20.86 -10.12
N PRO A 159 7.16 -21.51 -11.18
CA PRO A 159 6.82 -21.21 -12.55
C PRO A 159 5.66 -22.13 -12.99
N ALA A 160 4.56 -22.08 -12.25
CA ALA A 160 3.38 -22.90 -12.51
C ALA A 160 2.35 -22.16 -13.37
N THR A 161 1.69 -22.91 -14.24
CA THR A 161 0.65 -22.44 -15.14
C THR A 161 -0.60 -23.30 -14.96
N TYR A 162 -1.74 -22.64 -14.76
CA TYR A 162 -3.05 -23.27 -14.88
C TYR A 162 -3.41 -23.28 -16.36
N VAL A 163 -3.47 -24.48 -16.96
CA VAL A 163 -3.71 -24.63 -18.40
C VAL A 163 -5.21 -24.66 -18.66
N VAL A 164 -5.88 -25.69 -18.15
CA VAL A 164 -7.32 -25.93 -18.22
C VAL A 164 -7.79 -26.57 -16.93
N PRO A 165 -9.11 -26.63 -16.67
CA PRO A 165 -9.63 -27.41 -15.54
C PRO A 165 -9.07 -28.83 -15.51
N GLY A 166 -8.48 -29.21 -14.37
CA GLY A 166 -7.83 -30.50 -14.15
C GLY A 166 -6.38 -30.60 -14.64
N GLU A 167 -5.77 -29.53 -15.17
CA GLU A 167 -4.40 -29.58 -15.70
C GLU A 167 -3.52 -28.40 -15.29
N ILE A 168 -2.38 -28.73 -14.68
CA ILE A 168 -1.38 -27.78 -14.21
C ILE A 168 -0.01 -28.19 -14.75
N VAL A 169 0.76 -27.21 -15.22
CA VAL A 169 2.15 -27.40 -15.65
C VAL A 169 3.05 -26.62 -14.71
N ASN A 170 4.10 -27.25 -14.19
CA ASN A 170 5.12 -26.58 -13.38
C ASN A 170 6.50 -26.77 -14.04
N HIS A 171 7.11 -25.66 -14.44
CA HIS A 171 8.40 -25.64 -15.12
C HIS A 171 9.62 -25.71 -14.18
N GLY A 172 9.43 -25.74 -12.86
CA GLY A 172 10.53 -25.70 -11.90
C GLY A 172 11.42 -26.93 -12.01
N HIS A 173 12.74 -26.74 -11.99
CA HIS A 173 13.73 -27.82 -12.03
C HIS A 173 15.04 -27.42 -11.30
N PRO A 174 15.78 -28.35 -10.68
CA PRO A 174 15.36 -29.70 -10.28
C PRO A 174 14.26 -29.69 -9.21
N VAL A 175 14.16 -28.62 -8.42
CA VAL A 175 13.12 -28.45 -7.41
C VAL A 175 11.86 -27.79 -8.00
N PRO A 176 10.64 -28.10 -7.51
CA PRO A 176 9.40 -27.54 -8.04
C PRO A 176 9.25 -26.05 -7.74
N ALA A 177 9.77 -25.59 -6.61
CA ALA A 177 9.71 -24.20 -6.17
C ALA A 177 10.74 -23.93 -5.06
N VAL A 178 11.07 -22.64 -4.89
CA VAL A 178 11.76 -22.10 -3.73
C VAL A 178 10.77 -21.31 -2.89
N LEU A 179 10.70 -21.58 -1.59
CA LEU A 179 9.80 -20.94 -0.65
C LEU A 179 10.58 -20.27 0.47
N PHE A 180 10.09 -19.11 0.92
CA PHE A 180 10.52 -18.46 2.15
C PHE A 180 9.34 -18.36 3.09
N LEU A 181 9.53 -18.71 4.35
CA LEU A 181 8.46 -18.73 5.35
C LEU A 181 8.90 -17.95 6.59
N GLY A 182 8.00 -17.15 7.16
CA GLY A 182 8.27 -16.46 8.42
C GLY A 182 6.98 -16.13 9.14
N GLU A 183 7.05 -16.09 10.47
CA GLU A 183 5.93 -15.67 11.31
C GLU A 183 5.69 -14.19 11.06
N TYR A 184 4.43 -13.81 10.89
CA TYR A 184 4.05 -12.43 10.68
C TYR A 184 3.50 -11.84 11.97
N PRO A 185 3.98 -10.65 12.41
CA PRO A 185 4.81 -9.69 11.66
C PRO A 185 6.31 -10.03 11.58
N ASN A 186 6.88 -10.72 12.58
CA ASN A 186 8.31 -11.10 12.59
C ASN A 186 8.52 -12.40 13.37
N GLY A 187 9.50 -13.20 12.97
CA GLY A 187 10.00 -14.36 13.72
C GLY A 187 10.10 -15.64 12.91
N THR A 188 10.80 -16.61 13.51
CA THR A 188 10.84 -18.02 13.05
C THR A 188 10.74 -18.91 14.29
N GLY A 189 9.58 -19.51 14.52
CA GLY A 189 9.33 -20.42 15.62
C GLY A 189 9.22 -21.88 15.19
N ALA A 190 8.98 -22.75 16.17
CA ALA A 190 8.88 -24.19 15.96
C ALA A 190 7.77 -24.59 14.99
N VAL A 191 6.67 -23.83 14.91
CA VAL A 191 5.57 -24.07 13.95
C VAL A 191 6.07 -23.88 12.52
N THR A 192 6.81 -22.79 12.27
CA THR A 192 7.37 -22.48 10.95
C THR A 192 8.37 -23.55 10.51
N GLU A 193 9.24 -24.02 11.41
CA GLU A 193 10.19 -25.09 11.10
C GLU A 193 9.52 -26.44 10.81
N ARG A 194 8.46 -26.80 11.53
CA ARG A 194 7.67 -28.00 11.23
C ARG A 194 7.04 -27.91 9.83
N ILE A 195 6.45 -26.77 9.50
CA ILE A 195 5.85 -26.54 8.18
C ILE A 195 6.91 -26.59 7.08
N ALA A 196 8.06 -25.97 7.30
CA ALA A 196 9.19 -26.02 6.37
C ALA A 196 9.68 -27.46 6.15
N THR A 197 9.74 -28.27 7.21
CA THR A 197 10.14 -29.68 7.13
C THR A 197 9.16 -30.51 6.28
N GLY A 198 7.85 -30.36 6.49
CA GLY A 198 6.87 -31.08 5.68
C GLY A 198 6.86 -30.64 4.21
N LEU A 199 7.06 -29.34 3.93
CA LEU A 199 7.24 -28.84 2.56
C LEU A 199 8.54 -29.37 1.92
N ARG A 200 9.66 -29.43 2.65
CA ARG A 200 10.90 -30.04 2.14
C ARG A 200 10.72 -31.53 1.81
N LYS A 201 9.91 -32.27 2.58
CA LYS A 201 9.52 -33.64 2.24
C LYS A 201 8.72 -33.72 0.93
N GLY A 202 7.94 -32.68 0.61
CA GLY A 202 7.34 -32.46 -0.72
C GLY A 202 8.34 -32.13 -1.84
N GLY A 203 9.64 -32.11 -1.58
CA GLY A 203 10.67 -31.82 -2.59
C GLY A 203 10.93 -30.34 -2.85
N PHE A 204 10.33 -29.44 -2.05
CA PHE A 204 10.57 -28.00 -2.16
C PHE A 204 11.90 -27.58 -1.50
N THR A 205 12.51 -26.52 -2.03
CA THR A 205 13.50 -25.76 -1.27
C THR A 205 12.78 -24.75 -0.38
N VAL A 206 13.04 -24.75 0.91
CA VAL A 206 12.33 -23.90 1.89
C VAL A 206 13.31 -23.23 2.84
N HIS A 207 13.19 -21.90 2.97
CA HIS A 207 14.00 -21.04 3.82
C HIS A 207 13.13 -20.35 4.88
N PRO A 208 13.17 -20.79 6.15
CA PRO A 208 12.65 -20.02 7.27
C PRO A 208 13.42 -18.70 7.40
N VAL A 209 12.69 -17.58 7.52
CA VAL A 209 13.26 -16.23 7.59
C VAL A 209 12.59 -15.39 8.66
N PRO A 210 13.34 -14.61 9.45
CA PRO A 210 12.79 -13.86 10.59
C PRO A 210 11.98 -12.62 10.16
N ASP A 211 12.25 -12.08 8.98
CA ASP A 211 11.51 -10.97 8.40
C ASP A 211 10.95 -11.37 7.04
N ILE A 212 9.70 -11.85 7.06
CA ILE A 212 9.00 -12.23 5.85
C ILE A 212 8.59 -11.01 5.03
N THR A 213 8.33 -9.87 5.66
CA THR A 213 7.95 -8.62 4.99
C THR A 213 9.06 -8.15 4.05
N ALA A 214 10.32 -8.19 4.50
CA ALA A 214 11.49 -7.88 3.67
C ALA A 214 11.58 -8.78 2.42
N HIS A 215 11.31 -10.08 2.54
CA HIS A 215 11.33 -11.01 1.42
C HIS A 215 10.17 -10.79 0.45
N LYS A 216 8.97 -10.46 0.96
CA LYS A 216 7.81 -10.12 0.14
C LYS A 216 8.02 -8.81 -0.60
N ALA A 217 8.61 -7.81 0.04
CA ALA A 217 8.96 -6.52 -0.58
C ALA A 217 9.98 -6.72 -1.73
N ALA A 218 11.01 -7.54 -1.52
CA ALA A 218 11.97 -7.88 -2.56
C ALA A 218 11.32 -8.55 -3.77
N LYS A 219 10.42 -9.50 -3.53
CA LYS A 219 9.67 -10.15 -4.61
C LYS A 219 8.72 -9.19 -5.32
N LEU A 220 8.07 -8.28 -4.58
CA LEU A 220 7.16 -7.31 -5.15
C LEU A 220 7.89 -6.35 -6.12
N LEU A 221 9.12 -5.90 -5.81
CA LEU A 221 9.96 -5.16 -6.77
C LEU A 221 10.21 -5.92 -8.08
N GLY A 222 10.36 -7.24 -7.98
CA GLY A 222 10.45 -8.14 -9.13
C GLY A 222 9.13 -8.30 -9.88
N ASN A 223 7.99 -8.17 -9.21
CA ASN A 223 6.66 -8.31 -9.79
C ASN A 223 6.14 -7.05 -10.50
N LEU A 224 6.75 -5.88 -10.31
CA LEU A 224 6.35 -4.64 -11.00
C LEU A 224 6.47 -4.71 -12.53
N VAL A 225 7.28 -5.64 -13.06
CA VAL A 225 7.31 -5.88 -14.52
C VAL A 225 6.04 -6.57 -15.02
N ASN A 226 5.27 -7.23 -14.15
CA ASN A 226 4.19 -8.12 -14.58
C ASN A 226 3.06 -7.36 -15.28
N THR A 227 2.72 -6.16 -14.82
CA THR A 227 1.70 -5.28 -15.42
C THR A 227 2.17 -4.74 -16.76
N LEU A 228 3.43 -4.31 -16.85
CA LEU A 228 4.04 -3.87 -18.11
C LEU A 228 4.07 -4.99 -19.15
N ASP A 229 4.55 -6.18 -18.80
CA ASP A 229 4.58 -7.37 -19.67
C ASP A 229 3.20 -7.85 -20.12
N ALA A 230 2.16 -7.57 -19.33
CA ALA A 230 0.78 -7.93 -19.67
C ALA A 230 0.21 -7.02 -20.76
N LEU A 231 0.64 -5.77 -20.81
CA LEU A 231 0.10 -4.74 -21.70
C LEU A 231 0.99 -4.48 -22.92
N TYR A 232 2.30 -4.45 -22.74
CA TYR A 232 3.28 -3.94 -23.70
C TYR A 232 4.33 -5.00 -24.11
N PRO A 233 4.78 -5.03 -25.38
CA PRO A 233 5.93 -5.81 -25.79
C PRO A 233 7.24 -5.25 -25.19
N PRO A 234 8.34 -6.02 -25.18
CA PRO A 234 9.65 -5.50 -24.79
C PRO A 234 10.09 -4.29 -25.60
N SER A 235 10.47 -3.21 -24.92
CA SER A 235 10.99 -1.99 -25.52
C SER A 235 11.87 -1.24 -24.52
N ALA A 236 12.71 -0.33 -25.03
CA ALA A 236 13.54 0.53 -24.18
C ALA A 236 12.70 1.44 -23.26
N LEU A 237 11.54 1.91 -23.74
CA LEU A 237 10.62 2.70 -22.93
C LEU A 237 10.01 1.88 -21.80
N ARG A 238 9.62 0.63 -22.07
CA ARG A 238 9.11 -0.28 -21.05
C ARG A 238 10.15 -0.57 -19.97
N ASP A 239 11.40 -0.76 -20.36
CA ASP A 239 12.48 -1.01 -19.39
C ASP A 239 12.76 0.24 -18.54
N ALA A 240 12.71 1.43 -19.12
CA ALA A 240 12.80 2.69 -18.37
C ALA A 240 11.59 2.91 -17.43
N ALA A 241 10.38 2.54 -17.86
CA ALA A 241 9.18 2.57 -17.04
C ALA A 241 9.30 1.65 -15.83
N LEU A 242 9.83 0.43 -16.01
CA LEU A 242 10.08 -0.51 -14.92
C LEU A 242 11.05 0.07 -13.88
N GLU A 243 12.15 0.70 -14.30
CA GLU A 243 13.08 1.32 -13.36
C GLU A 243 12.45 2.51 -12.62
N THR A 244 11.55 3.25 -13.27
CA THR A 244 10.75 4.31 -12.62
C THR A 244 9.84 3.73 -11.54
N LEU A 245 9.08 2.67 -11.86
CA LEU A 245 8.22 1.97 -10.88
C LEU A 245 9.04 1.43 -9.69
N ARG A 246 10.22 0.86 -9.96
CA ARG A 246 11.13 0.37 -8.90
C ARG A 246 11.69 1.51 -8.05
N ALA A 247 11.98 2.66 -8.65
CA ALA A 247 12.43 3.83 -7.90
C ALA A 247 11.34 4.35 -6.95
N GLU A 248 10.11 4.49 -7.43
CA GLU A 248 8.95 4.85 -6.58
C GLU A 248 8.77 3.84 -5.45
N ALA A 249 8.76 2.54 -5.75
CA ALA A 249 8.61 1.49 -4.74
C ALA A 249 9.71 1.53 -3.67
N ARG A 250 10.98 1.76 -4.06
CA ARG A 250 12.09 1.91 -3.10
C ARG A 250 11.93 3.15 -2.22
N ALA A 251 11.48 4.27 -2.77
CA ALA A 251 11.22 5.49 -1.99
C ALA A 251 10.08 5.28 -0.98
N VAL A 252 9.00 4.63 -1.41
CA VAL A 252 7.89 4.23 -0.54
C VAL A 252 8.34 3.30 0.57
N TYR A 253 9.13 2.28 0.25
CA TYR A 253 9.67 1.34 1.25
C TYR A 253 10.59 2.04 2.25
N ALA A 254 11.44 2.96 1.80
CA ALA A 254 12.28 3.74 2.70
C ALA A 254 11.44 4.57 3.70
N ALA A 255 10.37 5.23 3.24
CA ALA A 255 9.45 5.98 4.10
C ALA A 255 8.61 5.07 5.02
N ALA A 256 8.35 3.83 4.61
CA ALA A 256 7.65 2.83 5.40
C ALA A 256 8.57 2.06 6.38
N GLY A 257 9.89 2.30 6.35
CA GLY A 257 10.86 1.55 7.15
C GLY A 257 11.03 0.09 6.71
N ILE A 258 10.66 -0.24 5.47
CA ILE A 258 10.78 -1.58 4.88
C ILE A 258 12.12 -1.65 4.14
N VAL A 259 12.96 -2.62 4.51
CA VAL A 259 14.21 -2.90 3.80
C VAL A 259 14.03 -4.21 3.03
N PRO A 260 13.94 -4.19 1.69
CA PRO A 260 13.83 -5.42 0.91
C PRO A 260 15.02 -6.36 1.14
N ALA A 261 14.75 -7.65 1.29
CA ALA A 261 15.77 -8.68 1.42
C ALA A 261 16.46 -8.99 0.07
N THR A 262 17.54 -9.78 0.13
CA THR A 262 18.17 -10.41 -1.04
C THR A 262 17.90 -11.91 -1.01
N PRO A 263 16.81 -12.39 -1.64
CA PRO A 263 16.41 -13.79 -1.55
C PRO A 263 17.36 -14.71 -2.33
N ASP A 264 17.80 -15.80 -1.68
CA ASP A 264 18.56 -16.87 -2.33
C ASP A 264 17.63 -17.80 -3.12
N GLN A 265 17.75 -17.76 -4.45
CA GLN A 265 17.00 -18.62 -5.37
C GLN A 265 17.93 -19.64 -6.05
N SER A 266 19.11 -19.91 -5.48
CA SER A 266 20.05 -20.87 -6.04
C SER A 266 19.46 -22.28 -6.11
N GLY A 267 19.93 -23.08 -7.07
CA GLY A 267 19.46 -24.46 -7.24
C GLY A 267 18.06 -24.59 -7.87
N PHE A 268 17.50 -23.51 -8.39
CA PHE A 268 16.20 -23.48 -9.07
C PHE A 268 16.32 -22.83 -10.46
N THR A 269 15.79 -23.50 -11.47
CA THR A 269 15.70 -23.02 -12.85
C THR A 269 14.30 -23.27 -13.42
N VAL A 270 13.98 -22.56 -14.50
CA VAL A 270 12.74 -22.74 -15.26
C VAL A 270 13.09 -23.55 -16.51
N ALA A 271 12.67 -24.81 -16.55
CA ALA A 271 12.92 -25.70 -17.67
C ALA A 271 11.85 -25.56 -18.77
N GLU A 272 12.27 -25.76 -20.02
CA GLU A 272 11.33 -25.88 -21.13
C GLU A 272 10.63 -27.24 -21.11
N ILE A 273 9.33 -27.24 -21.41
CA ILE A 273 8.53 -28.43 -21.61
C ILE A 273 7.93 -28.29 -23.00
N ALA A 274 8.46 -29.04 -23.98
CA ALA A 274 8.15 -28.84 -25.40
C ALA A 274 6.64 -28.90 -25.71
N THR A 275 5.89 -29.73 -24.99
CA THR A 275 4.44 -29.87 -25.14
C THR A 275 3.64 -28.74 -24.49
N HIS A 276 4.24 -27.97 -23.59
CA HIS A 276 3.59 -26.92 -22.81
C HIS A 276 4.51 -25.70 -22.67
N PRO A 277 4.76 -24.93 -23.76
CA PRO A 277 5.61 -23.76 -23.68
C PRO A 277 5.02 -22.71 -22.72
N ARG A 278 5.89 -22.02 -21.98
CA ARG A 278 5.46 -21.05 -20.96
C ARG A 278 4.92 -19.76 -21.62
N ALA A 279 3.64 -19.47 -21.39
CA ALA A 279 2.98 -18.27 -21.91
C ALA A 279 3.02 -17.10 -20.91
N GLY A 280 4.17 -16.41 -20.82
CA GLY A 280 4.32 -15.18 -20.04
C GLY A 280 4.16 -15.32 -18.51
N ASN A 281 4.11 -14.20 -17.80
CA ASN A 281 3.92 -14.14 -16.35
C ASN A 281 2.44 -14.26 -15.93
N SER A 282 2.19 -14.39 -14.61
CA SER A 282 0.86 -14.63 -14.04
C SER A 282 -0.15 -13.52 -14.31
N THR A 283 0.28 -12.26 -14.43
CA THR A 283 -0.62 -11.13 -14.73
C THR A 283 -1.05 -11.17 -16.19
N ARG A 284 -0.12 -11.44 -17.12
CA ARG A 284 -0.45 -11.64 -18.54
C ARG A 284 -1.43 -12.79 -18.75
N GLN A 285 -1.21 -13.92 -18.07
CA GLN A 285 -2.13 -15.06 -18.11
C GLN A 285 -3.53 -14.72 -17.57
N SER A 286 -3.61 -13.83 -16.57
CA SER A 286 -4.90 -13.39 -16.01
C SER A 286 -5.64 -12.48 -16.99
N LEU A 287 -4.93 -11.54 -17.61
CA LEU A 287 -5.50 -10.65 -18.63
C LEU A 287 -5.98 -11.43 -19.87
N THR A 288 -5.22 -12.43 -20.35
CA THR A 288 -5.64 -13.31 -21.46
C THR A 288 -6.93 -14.07 -21.15
N ARG A 289 -7.19 -14.37 -19.87
CA ARG A 289 -8.44 -15.04 -19.43
C ARG A 289 -9.54 -14.06 -19.04
N ALA A 290 -9.35 -12.76 -19.25
CA ALA A 290 -10.23 -11.69 -18.77
C ALA A 290 -10.55 -11.78 -17.26
N ALA A 291 -9.63 -12.32 -16.47
CA ALA A 291 -9.75 -12.38 -15.02
C ALA A 291 -9.18 -11.09 -14.41
N LEU A 292 -9.78 -10.62 -13.30
CA LEU A 292 -9.28 -9.48 -12.55
C LEU A 292 -7.82 -9.75 -12.12
N PRO A 293 -6.84 -8.98 -12.62
CA PRO A 293 -5.45 -9.12 -12.23
C PRO A 293 -5.25 -8.61 -10.80
N GLU A 294 -4.24 -9.14 -10.13
CA GLU A 294 -3.87 -8.76 -8.76
C GLU A 294 -3.20 -7.36 -8.69
N THR A 295 -3.36 -6.52 -9.72
CA THR A 295 -2.67 -5.24 -9.87
C THR A 295 -2.86 -4.33 -8.66
N ASP A 296 -4.04 -4.33 -8.04
CA ASP A 296 -4.31 -3.55 -6.82
C ASP A 296 -3.47 -3.98 -5.62
N TYR A 297 -3.00 -5.23 -5.59
CA TYR A 297 -2.16 -5.82 -4.55
C TYR A 297 -0.67 -5.88 -4.97
N LEU A 298 -0.35 -5.39 -6.17
CA LEU A 298 1.01 -5.27 -6.69
C LEU A 298 1.39 -3.79 -6.81
N ASP A 299 1.19 -3.18 -7.97
CA ASP A 299 1.39 -1.75 -8.22
C ASP A 299 0.52 -0.91 -7.27
N GLY A 300 -0.72 -1.33 -7.05
CA GLY A 300 -1.64 -0.68 -6.12
C GLY A 300 -1.19 -0.74 -4.65
N GLU A 301 -0.40 -1.74 -4.26
CA GLU A 301 0.19 -1.80 -2.93
C GLU A 301 1.25 -0.70 -2.77
N ILE A 302 2.03 -0.43 -3.82
CA ILE A 302 2.99 0.69 -3.83
C ILE A 302 2.24 2.02 -3.73
N VAL A 303 1.14 2.19 -4.47
CA VAL A 303 0.29 3.38 -4.41
C VAL A 303 -0.34 3.57 -3.03
N LEU A 304 -0.85 2.50 -2.42
CA LEU A 304 -1.41 2.51 -1.07
C LEU A 304 -0.37 2.96 -0.06
N LEU A 305 0.81 2.34 -0.05
CA LEU A 305 1.90 2.69 0.86
C LEU A 305 2.39 4.12 0.61
N GLY A 306 2.50 4.56 -0.65
CA GLY A 306 2.83 5.94 -0.99
C GLY A 306 1.85 6.94 -0.36
N ARG A 307 0.54 6.69 -0.45
CA ARG A 307 -0.48 7.52 0.22
C ARG A 307 -0.37 7.51 1.75
N LEU A 308 -0.10 6.35 2.35
CA LEU A 308 0.02 6.21 3.81
C LEU A 308 1.27 6.91 4.37
N HIS A 309 2.36 6.96 3.59
CA HIS A 309 3.65 7.49 4.00
C HIS A 309 4.02 8.84 3.37
N GLY A 310 3.10 9.46 2.62
CA GLY A 310 3.32 10.77 2.00
C GLY A 310 4.34 10.77 0.86
N VAL A 311 4.55 9.62 0.20
CA VAL A 311 5.48 9.49 -0.93
C VAL A 311 4.70 9.44 -2.25
N PRO A 312 4.96 10.35 -3.22
CA PRO A 312 4.33 10.29 -4.53
C PRO A 312 4.68 9.03 -5.32
N THR A 313 3.67 8.42 -5.95
CA THR A 313 3.82 7.24 -6.82
C THR A 313 3.06 7.41 -8.15
N PRO A 314 3.33 8.48 -8.93
CA PRO A 314 2.55 8.79 -10.12
C PRO A 314 2.64 7.72 -11.21
N ALA A 315 3.81 7.11 -11.43
CA ALA A 315 3.96 6.05 -12.42
C ALA A 315 3.21 4.79 -12.01
N ALA A 316 3.32 4.35 -10.74
CA ALA A 316 2.59 3.19 -10.26
C ALA A 316 1.06 3.40 -10.32
N ALA A 317 0.59 4.60 -9.97
CA ALA A 317 -0.83 4.96 -10.07
C ALA A 317 -1.34 4.98 -11.52
N ALA A 318 -0.54 5.51 -12.45
CA ALA A 318 -0.90 5.56 -13.86
C ALA A 318 -0.95 4.15 -14.49
N ILE A 319 0.04 3.29 -14.19
CA ILE A 319 0.05 1.89 -14.66
C ILE A 319 -1.12 1.11 -14.05
N GLN A 320 -1.39 1.27 -12.74
CA GLN A 320 -2.55 0.67 -12.09
C GLN A 320 -3.86 1.06 -12.81
N ALA A 321 -4.07 2.35 -13.06
CA ALA A 321 -5.25 2.85 -13.77
C ALA A 321 -5.33 2.32 -15.20
N ARG A 322 -4.19 2.25 -15.92
CA ARG A 322 -4.13 1.77 -17.30
C ARG A 322 -4.52 0.29 -17.42
N VAL A 323 -4.09 -0.54 -16.47
CA VAL A 323 -4.47 -1.96 -16.43
C VAL A 323 -5.98 -2.10 -16.22
N HIS A 324 -6.57 -1.31 -15.32
CA HIS A 324 -8.02 -1.34 -15.10
C HIS A 324 -8.82 -0.90 -16.34
N ARG A 325 -8.35 0.15 -17.02
CA ARG A 325 -8.92 0.58 -18.30
C ARG A 325 -8.80 -0.51 -19.37
N ALA A 326 -7.66 -1.19 -19.46
CA ALA A 326 -7.44 -2.28 -20.42
C ALA A 326 -8.46 -3.42 -20.23
N ILE A 327 -8.81 -3.75 -18.98
CA ILE A 327 -9.83 -4.77 -18.67
C ILE A 327 -11.21 -4.30 -19.11
N ALA A 328 -11.59 -3.06 -18.78
CA ALA A 328 -12.88 -2.49 -19.15
C ALA A 328 -13.06 -2.43 -20.68
N GLU A 329 -11.96 -2.19 -21.40
CA GLU A 329 -11.91 -2.14 -22.87
C GLU A 329 -11.73 -3.52 -23.54
N ALA A 330 -11.62 -4.60 -22.75
CA ALA A 330 -11.27 -5.95 -23.24
C ALA A 330 -10.01 -5.96 -24.15
N THR A 331 -9.01 -5.14 -23.79
CA THR A 331 -7.75 -5.02 -24.51
C THR A 331 -7.01 -6.35 -24.54
N ARG A 332 -6.55 -6.76 -25.73
CA ARG A 332 -5.78 -7.99 -25.90
C ARG A 332 -4.42 -7.87 -25.20
N ALA A 333 -4.01 -8.90 -24.45
CA ALA A 333 -2.72 -8.90 -23.78
C ALA A 333 -1.54 -8.68 -24.75
N GLY A 334 -0.62 -7.78 -24.37
CA GLY A 334 0.55 -7.41 -25.15
C GLY A 334 0.24 -6.70 -26.47
N SER A 335 -0.94 -6.07 -26.61
CA SER A 335 -1.33 -5.38 -27.85
C SER A 335 -1.06 -3.88 -27.86
N LEU A 336 -0.71 -3.28 -26.72
CA LEU A 336 -0.42 -1.86 -26.62
C LEU A 336 1.03 -1.59 -27.00
N ASP A 337 1.33 -0.37 -27.43
CA ASP A 337 2.64 0.04 -27.92
C ASP A 337 3.29 1.12 -27.05
N ASP A 338 4.47 1.56 -27.45
CA ASP A 338 5.23 2.60 -26.75
C ASP A 338 4.51 3.96 -26.77
N ALA A 339 3.62 4.22 -27.73
CA ALA A 339 2.84 5.47 -27.75
C ALA A 339 1.80 5.49 -26.63
N ASP A 340 1.09 4.37 -26.42
CA ASP A 340 0.19 4.22 -25.27
C ASP A 340 0.94 4.26 -23.94
N LEU A 341 2.12 3.62 -23.86
CA LEU A 341 2.94 3.65 -22.65
C LEU A 341 3.43 5.08 -22.34
N ALA A 342 3.92 5.81 -23.33
CA ALA A 342 4.36 7.20 -23.17
C ALA A 342 3.21 8.13 -22.75
N ALA A 343 2.01 7.90 -23.28
CA ALA A 343 0.80 8.65 -22.90
C ALA A 343 0.26 8.24 -21.52
N THR A 344 0.59 7.05 -21.05
CA THR A 344 0.20 6.56 -19.72
C THR A 344 1.13 7.10 -18.64
N LEU A 345 2.44 7.09 -18.88
CA LEU A 345 3.41 7.54 -17.89
C LEU A 345 3.32 9.05 -17.67
N PRO A 346 3.56 9.53 -16.43
CA PRO A 346 3.67 10.96 -16.17
C PRO A 346 4.78 11.57 -17.03
N ALA A 347 4.61 12.83 -17.44
CA ALA A 347 5.65 13.50 -18.22
C ALA A 347 6.97 13.53 -17.45
N PRO A 348 8.14 13.57 -18.10
CA PRO A 348 9.43 13.64 -17.40
C PRO A 348 9.56 14.81 -16.41
N SER A 349 8.77 15.87 -16.56
CA SER A 349 8.66 16.98 -15.58
C SER A 349 7.75 16.70 -14.39
N GLU A 350 6.94 15.64 -14.44
CA GLU A 350 6.12 15.12 -13.34
C GLU A 350 6.82 13.96 -12.59
N ALA A 351 7.75 13.25 -13.24
CA ALA A 351 8.54 12.16 -12.64
C ALA A 351 9.83 12.64 -11.93
N ALA A 352 10.23 13.91 -12.11
CA ALA A 352 11.32 14.54 -11.40
C ALA A 352 10.87 15.91 -10.86
N GLY A 353 10.56 15.99 -9.57
CA GLY A 353 10.48 17.27 -8.85
C GLY A 353 9.18 18.06 -8.99
N GLY A 354 8.06 17.42 -9.27
CA GLY A 354 6.74 17.98 -8.96
C GLY A 354 6.34 17.54 -7.56
N ASP A 355 6.70 18.31 -6.54
CA ASP A 355 5.98 18.25 -5.26
C ASP A 355 4.47 18.17 -5.58
N PRO A 356 3.67 17.21 -5.06
CA PRO A 356 2.22 17.44 -4.98
C PRO A 356 2.06 18.81 -4.36
N PRO A 357 1.10 19.71 -4.70
CA PRO A 357 1.10 21.06 -4.14
C PRO A 357 1.24 20.97 -2.62
N VAL A 358 2.46 21.18 -2.12
CA VAL A 358 2.84 20.81 -0.77
C VAL A 358 2.27 21.96 0.01
N VAL A 359 1.03 21.76 0.48
CA VAL A 359 0.32 22.76 1.26
C VAL A 359 1.10 23.02 2.55
N LEU A 360 1.91 22.06 3.04
CA LEU A 360 2.68 22.16 4.28
C LEU A 360 4.19 22.15 4.02
N VAL A 361 4.89 23.25 4.30
CA VAL A 361 6.36 23.35 4.19
C VAL A 361 7.01 23.29 5.58
N GLY A 362 8.09 22.51 5.73
CA GLY A 362 8.82 22.40 7.00
C GLY A 362 9.69 23.63 7.32
N ALA A 363 9.99 23.83 8.60
CA ALA A 363 10.81 24.97 9.06
C ALA A 363 12.24 24.95 8.48
N ASP A 364 12.84 23.77 8.33
CA ASP A 364 14.17 23.59 7.75
C ASP A 364 14.23 23.99 6.27
N GLU A 365 13.15 23.72 5.54
CA GLU A 365 13.03 24.07 4.14
C GLU A 365 12.84 25.58 3.98
N VAL A 366 11.98 26.20 4.79
CA VAL A 366 11.83 27.66 4.82
C VAL A 366 13.16 28.33 5.15
N TYR A 367 13.89 27.83 6.15
CA TYR A 367 15.20 28.36 6.53
C TYR A 367 16.22 28.30 5.38
N ARG A 368 16.32 27.15 4.68
CA ARG A 368 17.21 27.01 3.52
C ARG A 368 16.82 27.91 2.36
N ARG A 369 15.52 28.01 2.05
CA ARG A 369 15.01 28.83 0.94
C ARG A 369 15.18 30.34 1.19
N ALA A 370 15.10 30.78 2.45
CA ALA A 370 15.30 32.18 2.83
C ALA A 370 16.71 32.71 2.46
N ALA A 371 17.71 31.84 2.33
CA ALA A 371 19.08 32.19 1.95
C ALA A 371 19.34 32.22 0.42
N GLN A 372 18.36 31.85 -0.40
CA GLN A 372 18.51 31.76 -1.85
C GLN A 372 18.35 33.10 -2.56
N ALA A 373 18.70 33.15 -3.86
CA ALA A 373 18.56 34.36 -4.68
C ALA A 373 17.10 34.84 -4.79
N ASN A 374 16.14 33.91 -4.79
CA ASN A 374 14.71 34.18 -4.81
C ASN A 374 14.04 33.58 -3.56
N PRO A 375 14.11 34.26 -2.39
CA PRO A 375 13.50 33.75 -1.17
C PRO A 375 11.97 33.84 -1.25
N PRO A 376 11.25 32.96 -0.54
CA PRO A 376 9.78 33.02 -0.46
C PRO A 376 9.32 34.30 0.24
N VAL A 377 8.11 34.76 -0.11
CA VAL A 377 7.40 35.78 0.67
C VAL A 377 6.79 35.10 1.89
N LEU A 378 7.28 35.46 3.07
CA LEU A 378 6.82 34.93 4.35
C LEU A 378 5.71 35.83 4.90
N LEU A 379 4.54 35.29 5.19
CA LEU A 379 3.39 36.01 5.76
C LEU A 379 3.11 35.50 7.17
N ASP A 380 3.25 36.39 8.13
CA ASP A 380 2.85 36.17 9.51
C ASP A 380 1.38 36.58 9.66
N VAL A 381 0.49 35.59 9.77
CA VAL A 381 -0.96 35.82 9.87
C VAL A 381 -1.48 35.52 11.28
N ARG A 382 -0.61 35.59 12.30
CA ARG A 382 -0.97 35.30 13.69
C ARG A 382 -2.14 36.16 14.13
N TRP A 383 -3.16 35.49 14.67
CA TRP A 383 -4.38 36.13 15.12
C TRP A 383 -5.00 35.34 16.27
N ALA A 384 -5.47 36.06 17.29
CA ALA A 384 -6.23 35.49 18.40
C ALA A 384 -7.47 36.36 18.69
N PRO A 385 -8.63 35.76 19.03
CA PRO A 385 -9.83 36.53 19.33
C PRO A 385 -9.61 37.48 20.51
N GLY A 386 -9.86 38.77 20.29
CA GLY A 386 -9.78 39.78 21.35
C GLY A 386 -8.36 40.14 21.80
N ASP A 387 -7.33 39.74 21.04
CA ASP A 387 -5.94 40.09 21.35
C ASP A 387 -5.53 41.41 20.65
N PRO A 388 -5.41 42.54 21.39
CA PRO A 388 -4.93 43.80 20.83
C PRO A 388 -3.41 43.80 20.55
N ASP A 389 -2.70 42.78 21.01
CA ASP A 389 -1.24 42.78 21.08
C ASP A 389 -0.56 42.02 19.94
N GLY A 390 -1.31 41.52 18.96
CA GLY A 390 -0.75 40.76 17.82
C GLY A 390 0.38 41.49 17.09
N GLU A 391 0.26 42.80 16.91
CA GLU A 391 1.31 43.64 16.32
C GLU A 391 2.56 43.75 17.20
N ARG A 392 2.39 43.80 18.52
CA ARG A 392 3.54 43.76 19.45
C ARG A 392 4.21 42.38 19.41
N ARG A 393 3.44 41.29 19.44
CA ARG A 393 3.97 39.92 19.38
C ARG A 393 4.73 39.63 18.08
N TYR A 394 4.28 40.20 16.96
CA TYR A 394 5.04 40.20 15.70
C TYR A 394 6.38 40.94 15.83
N ARG A 395 6.37 42.15 16.41
CA ARG A 395 7.59 42.94 16.63
C ARG A 395 8.57 42.29 17.60
N ASP A 396 8.06 41.53 18.57
CA ASP A 396 8.89 40.87 19.59
C ASP A 396 9.62 39.64 19.01
N GLY A 397 9.04 38.96 18.02
CA GLY A 397 9.66 37.80 17.37
C GLY A 397 8.82 37.25 16.22
N HIS A 398 9.43 37.14 15.03
CA HIS A 398 8.85 36.57 13.81
C HIS A 398 9.92 35.89 12.94
N LEU A 399 9.51 35.11 11.94
CA LEU A 399 10.46 34.55 10.96
C LEU A 399 11.22 35.68 10.22
N PRO A 400 12.54 35.60 10.04
CA PRO A 400 13.31 36.64 9.36
C PRO A 400 12.74 37.02 7.98
N GLY A 401 12.34 38.28 7.83
CA GLY A 401 11.77 38.82 6.58
C GLY A 401 10.26 38.62 6.42
N ALA A 402 9.58 38.00 7.40
CA ALA A 402 8.13 37.83 7.35
C ALA A 402 7.38 39.15 7.49
N VAL A 403 6.39 39.37 6.63
CA VAL A 403 5.50 40.53 6.65
C VAL A 403 4.27 40.19 7.48
N GLN A 404 3.89 41.09 8.39
CA GLN A 404 2.66 40.94 9.16
C GLN A 404 1.42 41.11 8.27
N VAL A 405 0.45 40.23 8.45
CA VAL A 405 -0.83 40.23 7.77
C VAL A 405 -1.96 40.21 8.80
N ASP A 406 -2.84 41.20 8.70
CA ASP A 406 -3.97 41.29 9.60
C ASP A 406 -5.17 40.48 9.07
N LEU A 407 -5.63 39.50 9.87
CA LEU A 407 -6.66 38.55 9.46
C LEU A 407 -8.02 39.21 9.14
N ASP A 408 -8.36 40.28 9.85
CA ASP A 408 -9.69 40.89 9.75
C ASP A 408 -9.70 42.02 8.71
N THR A 409 -8.65 42.82 8.62
CA THR A 409 -8.55 43.95 7.69
C THR A 409 -8.00 43.55 6.34
N ASP A 410 -6.99 42.69 6.25
CA ASP A 410 -6.41 42.33 4.96
C ASP A 410 -7.04 41.08 4.35
N LEU A 411 -7.39 40.10 5.18
CA LEU A 411 -8.00 38.85 4.76
C LEU A 411 -9.53 38.83 4.93
N GLY A 412 -10.13 39.95 5.36
CA GLY A 412 -11.58 40.14 5.50
C GLY A 412 -12.18 41.10 4.47
N GLY A 413 -13.41 40.79 4.04
CA GLY A 413 -14.27 41.66 3.25
C GLY A 413 -14.98 42.74 4.07
N ARG A 414 -15.80 43.56 3.42
CA ARG A 414 -16.67 44.52 4.13
C ARG A 414 -17.77 43.76 4.85
N HIS A 415 -18.02 44.08 6.12
CA HIS A 415 -19.16 43.54 6.84
C HIS A 415 -20.47 44.10 6.28
N GLU A 416 -21.36 43.19 5.89
CA GLU A 416 -22.74 43.47 5.46
C GLU A 416 -23.70 42.66 6.34
N THR A 417 -24.94 43.12 6.51
CA THR A 417 -25.96 42.39 7.26
C THR A 417 -26.18 41.00 6.65
N GLY A 418 -25.92 39.95 7.42
CA GLY A 418 -26.02 38.54 6.97
C GLY A 418 -24.70 37.91 6.53
N ALA A 419 -23.60 38.67 6.46
CA ALA A 419 -22.28 38.11 6.25
C ALA A 419 -21.73 37.45 7.54
N GLY A 420 -21.11 36.27 7.41
CA GLY A 420 -20.41 35.61 8.51
C GLY A 420 -19.27 36.46 9.10
N PRO A 421 -18.57 35.99 10.14
CA PRO A 421 -17.62 36.80 10.91
C PRO A 421 -16.42 37.33 10.10
N ARG A 422 -16.12 36.75 8.93
CA ARG A 422 -15.08 37.25 8.01
C ARG A 422 -15.52 37.07 6.55
N PRO A 423 -16.27 38.03 5.97
CA PRO A 423 -16.72 37.95 4.58
C PRO A 423 -15.54 37.86 3.62
N LEU A 424 -15.82 37.41 2.39
CA LEU A 424 -14.84 37.32 1.33
C LEU A 424 -14.41 38.73 0.87
N PRO A 425 -13.11 39.06 0.80
CA PRO A 425 -12.66 40.34 0.24
C PRO A 425 -12.87 40.38 -1.28
N SER A 426 -13.07 41.58 -1.83
CA SER A 426 -13.07 41.74 -3.29
C SER A 426 -11.66 41.45 -3.85
N PRO A 427 -11.53 40.86 -5.06
CA PRO A 427 -10.23 40.59 -5.68
C PRO A 427 -9.32 41.83 -5.72
N ARG A 428 -9.89 43.01 -5.98
CA ARG A 428 -9.16 44.29 -5.97
C ARG A 428 -8.55 44.64 -4.60
N ARG A 429 -9.28 44.37 -3.49
CA ARG A 429 -8.79 44.64 -2.13
C ARG A 429 -7.68 43.66 -1.75
N LEU A 430 -7.89 42.37 -2.06
CA LEU A 430 -6.89 41.33 -1.81
C LEU A 430 -5.63 41.56 -2.66
N GLN A 431 -5.76 41.99 -3.92
CA GLN A 431 -4.62 42.34 -4.78
C GLN A 431 -3.81 43.50 -4.20
N ALA A 432 -4.48 44.54 -3.71
CA ALA A 432 -3.80 45.65 -3.06
C ALA A 432 -3.03 45.19 -1.81
N ALA A 433 -3.58 44.25 -1.03
CA ALA A 433 -2.88 43.66 0.11
C ALA A 433 -1.70 42.78 -0.32
N ALA A 434 -1.90 41.87 -1.26
CA ALA A 434 -0.86 41.00 -1.81
C ALA A 434 0.35 41.77 -2.37
N ARG A 435 0.10 42.88 -3.07
CA ARG A 435 1.18 43.76 -3.56
C ARG A 435 1.92 44.48 -2.43
N ARG A 436 1.24 44.88 -1.35
CA ARG A 436 1.88 45.47 -0.15
C ARG A 436 2.73 44.45 0.61
N TRP A 437 2.40 43.16 0.52
CA TRP A 437 3.22 42.09 1.10
C TRP A 437 4.41 41.68 0.21
N GLY A 438 4.48 42.20 -1.02
CA GLY A 438 5.57 41.91 -1.96
C GLY A 438 5.34 40.67 -2.83
N ILE A 439 4.11 40.15 -2.92
CA ILE A 439 3.79 38.99 -3.76
C ILE A 439 3.92 39.38 -5.24
N ARG A 440 4.70 38.59 -5.98
CA ARG A 440 4.89 38.69 -7.43
C ARG A 440 4.45 37.41 -8.12
N ARG A 441 4.28 37.45 -9.43
CA ARG A 441 3.79 36.30 -10.24
C ARG A 441 4.57 35.01 -9.99
N ASP A 442 5.90 35.12 -9.89
CA ASP A 442 6.80 33.97 -9.85
C ASP A 442 7.36 33.70 -8.43
N THR A 443 6.63 34.12 -7.38
CA THR A 443 7.11 34.01 -5.99
C THR A 443 6.33 32.97 -5.21
N THR A 444 7.04 32.04 -4.57
CA THR A 444 6.47 31.16 -3.54
C THR A 444 6.05 31.98 -2.32
N VAL A 445 4.81 31.80 -1.87
CA VAL A 445 4.29 32.42 -0.65
C VAL A 445 4.20 31.38 0.46
N VAL A 446 4.76 31.66 1.63
CA VAL A 446 4.63 30.80 2.81
C VAL A 446 3.87 31.56 3.88
N VAL A 447 2.75 31.02 4.33
CA VAL A 447 1.91 31.61 5.40
C VAL A 447 2.06 30.80 6.68
N TYR A 448 2.04 31.46 7.83
CA TYR A 448 2.13 30.77 9.12
C TYR A 448 1.40 31.51 10.23
N ASP A 449 1.02 30.77 11.27
CA ASP A 449 0.50 31.32 12.52
C ASP A 449 1.20 30.67 13.75
N ASP A 450 0.69 30.99 14.95
CA ASP A 450 1.16 30.49 16.25
C ASP A 450 0.05 29.78 17.04
N ASN A 451 -1.10 29.49 16.40
CA ASN A 451 -2.30 29.01 17.08
C ASN A 451 -3.02 27.90 16.30
N GLY A 452 -2.25 26.95 15.78
CA GLY A 452 -2.78 25.70 15.23
C GLY A 452 -3.37 25.77 13.83
N GLY A 453 -3.10 26.83 13.05
CA GLY A 453 -3.35 26.86 11.61
C GLY A 453 -4.60 27.57 11.06
N PRO A 454 -5.66 27.96 11.79
CA PRO A 454 -6.87 28.52 11.14
C PRO A 454 -6.64 29.82 10.36
N ALA A 455 -5.76 30.70 10.86
CA ALA A 455 -5.46 31.96 10.19
C ALA A 455 -4.59 31.73 8.96
N ALA A 456 -3.58 30.85 9.09
CA ALA A 456 -2.74 30.39 8.00
C ALA A 456 -3.57 29.71 6.89
N ALA A 457 -4.50 28.84 7.26
CA ALA A 457 -5.40 28.17 6.32
C ALA A 457 -6.30 29.15 5.55
N ARG A 458 -6.82 30.20 6.23
CA ARG A 458 -7.60 31.24 5.56
C ARG A 458 -6.75 32.03 4.55
N ALA A 459 -5.55 32.43 4.94
CA ALA A 459 -4.63 33.15 4.05
C ALA A 459 -4.28 32.31 2.82
N TRP A 460 -3.93 31.04 3.04
CA TRP A 460 -3.69 30.06 1.99
C TRP A 460 -4.88 29.96 1.03
N TRP A 461 -6.08 29.73 1.57
CA TRP A 461 -7.28 29.55 0.76
C TRP A 461 -7.62 30.80 -0.06
N LEU A 462 -7.52 32.00 0.53
CA LEU A 462 -7.81 33.26 -0.17
C LEU A 462 -6.84 33.52 -1.32
N LEU A 463 -5.54 33.31 -1.10
CA LEU A 463 -4.53 33.51 -2.14
C LEU A 463 -4.69 32.49 -3.28
N ARG A 464 -5.01 31.23 -2.97
CA ARG A 464 -5.30 30.19 -3.97
C ARG A 464 -6.60 30.48 -4.72
N TRP A 465 -7.67 30.88 -4.02
CA TRP A 465 -8.94 31.30 -4.61
C TRP A 465 -8.78 32.49 -5.56
N ALA A 466 -7.81 33.35 -5.29
CA ALA A 466 -7.50 34.55 -6.06
C ALA A 466 -6.43 34.34 -7.16
N GLY A 467 -6.00 33.09 -7.40
CA GLY A 467 -5.13 32.74 -8.53
C GLY A 467 -3.62 32.69 -8.24
N VAL A 468 -3.18 32.74 -6.97
CA VAL A 468 -1.76 32.61 -6.64
C VAL A 468 -1.29 31.14 -6.77
N PRO A 469 -0.31 30.83 -7.64
CA PRO A 469 -0.01 29.46 -8.04
C PRO A 469 0.83 28.65 -7.04
N ASP A 470 1.59 29.30 -6.16
CA ASP A 470 2.44 28.61 -5.15
C ASP A 470 2.26 29.27 -3.78
N VAL A 471 1.34 28.72 -2.99
CA VAL A 471 1.06 29.14 -1.61
C VAL A 471 1.17 27.92 -0.71
N ARG A 472 2.06 28.00 0.28
CA ARG A 472 2.35 26.94 1.26
C ARG A 472 2.08 27.47 2.67
N VAL A 473 1.86 26.58 3.61
CA VAL A 473 1.64 26.82 5.04
C VAL A 473 2.83 26.24 5.80
N LEU A 474 3.43 26.97 6.73
CA LEU A 474 4.50 26.43 7.57
C LEU A 474 3.93 25.35 8.51
N ASP A 475 4.40 24.11 8.38
CA ASP A 475 3.98 23.01 9.23
C ASP A 475 4.44 23.23 10.67
N GLY A 476 3.51 23.15 11.61
CA GLY A 476 3.71 23.50 13.02
C GLY A 476 3.94 24.99 13.33
N GLY A 477 3.84 25.88 12.33
CA GLY A 477 3.86 27.33 12.50
C GLY A 477 5.12 27.87 13.19
N LEU A 478 4.97 28.98 13.92
CA LEU A 478 6.10 29.62 14.63
C LEU A 478 6.71 28.72 15.72
N ALA A 479 5.94 27.80 16.31
CA ALA A 479 6.44 26.86 17.30
C ALA A 479 7.48 25.91 16.69
N ALA A 480 7.18 25.33 15.52
CA ALA A 480 8.12 24.45 14.83
C ALA A 480 9.43 25.17 14.42
N TRP A 481 9.35 26.46 14.07
CA TRP A 481 10.55 27.27 13.81
C TRP A 481 11.46 27.40 15.04
N ARG A 482 10.85 27.60 16.22
CA ARG A 482 11.56 27.68 17.50
C ARG A 482 12.14 26.33 17.92
N ASP A 483 11.36 25.26 17.77
CA ASP A 483 11.78 23.90 18.12
C ASP A 483 12.96 23.42 17.25
N ALA A 484 13.02 23.88 16.00
CA ALA A 484 14.16 23.65 15.11
C ALA A 484 15.41 24.49 15.45
N GLY A 485 15.32 25.40 16.44
CA GLY A 485 16.43 26.23 16.90
C GLY A 485 16.82 27.37 15.96
N PHE A 486 15.94 27.77 15.04
CA PHE A 486 16.22 28.86 14.11
C PHE A 486 15.98 30.23 14.74
N ALA A 487 16.81 31.22 14.38
CA ALA A 487 16.71 32.57 14.92
C ALA A 487 15.44 33.29 14.45
N GLU A 488 14.82 34.06 15.36
CA GLU A 488 13.73 34.99 15.05
C GLU A 488 14.29 36.40 14.79
N ALA A 489 13.57 37.18 14.00
CA ALA A 489 13.79 38.60 13.83
C ALA A 489 12.85 39.41 14.74
N ALA A 490 13.27 40.61 15.12
CA ALA A 490 12.46 41.57 15.86
C ALA A 490 12.23 42.85 15.04
N GLY A 491 11.24 43.65 15.41
CA GLY A 491 10.81 44.85 14.69
C GLY A 491 9.81 44.54 13.57
N SER A 492 9.71 45.45 12.59
CA SER A 492 8.82 45.26 11.43
C SER A 492 9.62 45.01 10.15
N ALA A 493 9.30 43.96 9.41
CA ALA A 493 9.83 43.78 8.07
C ALA A 493 8.94 44.50 7.04
N ARG A 494 9.57 45.02 5.99
CA ARG A 494 8.89 45.48 4.76
C ARG A 494 9.44 44.67 3.59
N PRO A 495 8.61 44.36 2.58
CA PRO A 495 9.11 43.67 1.40
C PRO A 495 10.16 44.51 0.69
N ARG A 496 11.13 43.85 0.05
CA ARG A 496 12.24 44.50 -0.65
C ARG A 496 11.78 45.35 -1.85
N ALA A 497 10.63 45.01 -2.44
CA ALA A 497 9.97 45.74 -3.50
C ALA A 497 8.45 45.53 -3.40
N ALA A 498 7.68 46.46 -3.98
CA ALA A 498 6.24 46.25 -4.13
C ALA A 498 5.97 45.06 -5.07
N GLY A 499 4.94 44.28 -4.75
CA GLY A 499 4.49 43.17 -5.59
C GLY A 499 3.82 43.65 -6.88
N ASP A 500 3.82 42.81 -7.91
CA ASP A 500 3.21 43.05 -9.22
C ASP A 500 2.04 42.10 -9.53
N ILE A 501 1.69 41.20 -8.61
CA ILE A 501 0.66 40.16 -8.81
C ILE A 501 -0.69 40.76 -9.27
N GLU A 502 -1.34 40.09 -10.21
CA GLU A 502 -2.72 40.36 -10.63
C GLU A 502 -3.59 39.21 -10.12
N LEU A 503 -4.71 39.55 -9.46
CA LEU A 503 -5.60 38.58 -8.85
C LEU A 503 -7.02 38.71 -9.43
N ASP A 504 -7.61 37.57 -9.76
CA ASP A 504 -9.02 37.39 -10.08
C ASP A 504 -9.61 36.27 -9.21
N GLY A 505 -10.87 36.41 -8.81
CA GLY A 505 -11.51 35.44 -7.92
C GLY A 505 -12.07 34.25 -8.68
N GLY A 506 -12.22 33.11 -8.00
CA GLY A 506 -12.96 31.94 -8.52
C GLY A 506 -12.11 30.70 -8.83
N HIS A 507 -10.83 30.69 -8.46
CA HIS A 507 -9.92 29.56 -8.69
C HIS A 507 -10.07 28.41 -7.68
N LEU A 508 -10.87 28.62 -6.63
CA LEU A 508 -11.27 27.58 -5.68
C LEU A 508 -12.79 27.65 -5.39
N PRO A 509 -13.43 26.53 -5.03
CA PRO A 509 -14.82 26.54 -4.60
C PRO A 509 -15.00 27.40 -3.36
N VAL A 510 -16.00 28.30 -3.38
CA VAL A 510 -16.44 29.04 -2.19
C VAL A 510 -17.42 28.16 -1.42
N PRO A 511 -17.13 27.75 -0.17
CA PRO A 511 -18.07 26.96 0.61
C PRO A 511 -19.39 27.73 0.79
N ALA A 512 -20.51 27.10 0.44
CA ALA A 512 -21.82 27.65 0.75
C ALA A 512 -22.00 27.71 2.28
N ALA A 513 -22.65 28.78 2.78
CA ALA A 513 -22.92 28.91 4.22
C ALA A 513 -23.89 27.83 4.75
N ASP A 514 -24.60 27.14 3.86
CA ASP A 514 -25.58 26.12 4.19
C ASP A 514 -25.04 24.72 3.86
N GLY A 515 -24.49 24.01 4.84
CA GLY A 515 -24.02 22.63 4.62
C GLY A 515 -23.19 21.95 5.70
N MET A 516 -22.99 22.54 6.89
CA MET A 516 -22.26 21.90 8.01
C MET A 516 -23.17 21.56 9.20
N ALA A 517 -24.37 21.06 8.92
CA ALA A 517 -25.15 20.32 9.90
C ALA A 517 -25.72 19.07 9.22
N THR A 518 -25.57 17.92 9.88
CA THR A 518 -26.05 16.59 9.47
C THR A 518 -25.18 15.83 8.45
N ARG A 519 -24.12 15.20 8.94
CA ARG A 519 -23.80 13.79 8.65
C ARG A 519 -22.74 13.27 9.63
N GLY A 520 -23.20 13.07 10.86
CA GLY A 520 -22.48 12.33 11.88
C GLY A 520 -23.43 11.37 12.56
N GLY A 521 -23.20 10.07 12.40
CA GLY A 521 -23.62 9.07 13.38
C GLY A 521 -24.76 8.13 12.99
N ARG A 522 -24.37 6.86 12.87
CA ARG A 522 -25.10 5.64 13.27
C ARG A 522 -26.20 5.13 12.35
N GLU A 523 -25.85 4.13 11.54
CA GLU A 523 -26.76 3.02 11.26
C GLU A 523 -26.12 1.72 11.72
N SER A 524 -26.64 1.23 12.84
CA SER A 524 -26.64 -0.18 13.21
C SER A 524 -27.99 -0.48 13.82
N VAL A 525 -28.76 -1.28 13.08
CA VAL A 525 -29.70 -2.34 13.49
C VAL A 525 -30.76 -2.00 14.57
N GLN A 526 -32.04 -2.00 14.19
CA GLN A 526 -33.00 -3.05 14.58
C GLN A 526 -34.42 -2.78 14.04
N ALA A 527 -35.02 -3.84 13.51
CA ALA A 527 -36.43 -3.97 13.17
C ALA A 527 -37.32 -4.04 14.42
N THR A 528 -38.50 -3.44 14.42
CA THR A 528 -39.82 -4.13 14.54
C THR A 528 -41.01 -3.15 14.64
N ALA A 529 -42.05 -3.46 13.85
CA ALA A 529 -43.49 -3.48 14.16
C ALA A 529 -44.34 -2.21 14.40
N HIS A 530 -45.61 -2.36 13.96
CA HIS A 530 -46.81 -1.51 14.02
C HIS A 530 -46.95 -0.47 12.89
N ARG A 531 -47.97 -0.50 12.02
CA ARG A 531 -49.21 -1.28 11.87
C ARG A 531 -49.50 -1.47 10.37
#